data_AF-A0A7S4HLJ7-F1
#
_entry.id   AF-A0A7S4HLJ7-F1
#
_cell.length_a   1.000
_cell.length_b   1.000
_cell.length_c   1.000
_cell.angle_alpha   90.00
_cell.angle_beta   90.00
_cell.angle_gamma   90.00
#
_symmetry.space_group_name_H-M   'P 1'
#
loop_
_entity.id
_entity.type
_entity.pdbx_description
1 polymer ?
#
loop_
_entity_poly.entity_id
_entity_poly.type
_entity_poly.pdbx_seq_one_letter_code
_entity_poly.pdbx_strand_id
1 'polypeptide(L)'
;GADGGAGAQHGAADGEGLTDAALLLRGWRQPLGWLVCRCDGLDAGQAALIRAVGTCASERSELMPQVAPLLKALWQANLIEERHLIEWHAAPSEAGSERLRRFAAPLVEWLRAVDADEPNDVEIA
;
A
#
# COMPACT_ATOMS: atom_id res chain seq x y z
N GLY A 1 -43.84 10.79 -32.23
CA GLY A 1 -42.69 10.09 -32.86
C GLY A 1 -41.49 11.00 -32.79
N ALA A 2 -40.32 10.42 -32.48
CA ALA A 2 -39.04 11.03 -32.10
C ALA A 2 -39.09 11.65 -30.69
N ASP A 3 -38.65 11.01 -29.61
CA ASP A 3 -37.47 10.16 -29.35
C ASP A 3 -36.14 10.87 -29.65
N GLY A 4 -35.38 11.09 -28.58
CA GLY A 4 -34.20 11.96 -28.56
C GLY A 4 -33.54 11.87 -27.19
N GLY A 5 -33.00 10.69 -26.89
CA GLY A 5 -32.20 10.44 -25.71
C GLY A 5 -30.95 11.31 -25.68
N ALA A 6 -30.74 11.99 -24.55
CA ALA A 6 -29.46 12.56 -24.18
C ALA A 6 -28.88 11.70 -23.06
N GLY A 7 -28.14 10.66 -23.46
CA GLY A 7 -27.23 9.97 -22.57
C GLY A 7 -26.07 10.91 -22.23
N ALA A 8 -26.00 11.34 -20.98
CA ALA A 8 -24.78 11.88 -20.39
C ALA A 8 -24.24 10.83 -19.42
N GLN A 9 -23.47 9.90 -20.00
CA GLN A 9 -22.63 8.96 -19.27
C GLN A 9 -21.52 9.79 -18.65
N HIS A 10 -21.67 10.10 -17.36
CA HIS A 10 -20.61 10.71 -16.57
C HIS A 10 -19.62 9.60 -16.23
N GLY A 11 -18.42 9.71 -16.81
CA GLY A 11 -17.34 8.75 -16.63
C GLY A 11 -16.97 8.60 -15.17
N ALA A 12 -17.18 7.39 -14.63
CA ALA A 12 -16.52 6.95 -13.41
C ALA A 12 -15.14 6.41 -13.80
N ALA A 13 -14.15 7.30 -13.81
CA ALA A 13 -12.74 6.94 -13.99
C ALA A 13 -12.07 6.78 -12.62
N ASP A 14 -12.64 5.96 -11.74
CA ASP A 14 -12.09 5.71 -10.40
C ASP A 14 -12.14 4.20 -10.11
N GLY A 15 -11.12 3.45 -10.52
CA GLY A 15 -10.98 2.05 -10.05
C GLY A 15 -10.03 1.14 -10.81
N GLU A 16 -9.88 1.28 -12.13
CA GLU A 16 -9.24 0.24 -12.95
C GLU A 16 -7.73 0.02 -12.68
N GLY A 17 -6.97 1.09 -12.39
CA GLY A 17 -5.52 0.96 -12.20
C GLY A 17 -5.08 0.28 -10.90
N LEU A 18 -5.91 0.35 -9.85
CA LEU A 18 -5.57 -0.26 -8.54
C LEU A 18 -5.78 -1.77 -8.56
N THR A 19 -6.80 -2.22 -9.28
CA THR A 19 -7.10 -3.63 -9.50
C THR A 19 -5.97 -4.35 -10.24
N ASP A 20 -5.34 -3.70 -11.23
CA ASP A 20 -4.24 -4.29 -11.98
C ASP A 20 -2.97 -4.48 -11.14
N ALA A 21 -2.59 -3.47 -10.35
CA ALA A 21 -1.41 -3.57 -9.48
C ALA A 21 -1.57 -4.64 -8.39
N ALA A 22 -2.74 -4.71 -7.75
CA ALA A 22 -3.04 -5.73 -6.74
C ALA A 22 -3.04 -7.15 -7.34
N LEU A 23 -3.58 -7.33 -8.55
CA LEU A 23 -3.56 -8.61 -9.26
C LEU A 23 -2.14 -9.01 -9.66
N LEU A 24 -1.36 -8.07 -10.19
CA LEU A 24 0.05 -8.30 -10.52
C LEU A 24 0.85 -8.71 -9.27
N LEU A 25 0.72 -7.98 -8.16
CA LEU A 25 1.42 -8.31 -6.92
C LEU A 25 1.00 -9.66 -6.33
N ARG A 26 -0.28 -10.04 -6.46
CA ARG A 26 -0.72 -11.39 -6.09
C ARG A 26 -0.08 -12.47 -6.95
N GLY A 27 0.01 -12.26 -8.26
CA GLY A 27 0.70 -13.17 -9.18
C GLY A 27 2.20 -13.28 -8.90
N TRP A 28 2.82 -12.17 -8.49
CA TRP A 28 4.24 -12.08 -8.15
C TRP A 28 4.55 -12.35 -6.67
N ARG A 29 3.54 -12.69 -5.85
CA ARG A 29 3.71 -12.89 -4.40
C ARG A 29 4.75 -13.94 -4.09
N GLN A 30 4.72 -15.09 -4.77
CA GLN A 30 5.65 -16.19 -4.51
C GLN A 30 7.10 -15.81 -4.91
N PRO A 31 7.36 -15.28 -6.12
CA PRO A 31 8.69 -14.75 -6.46
C PRO A 31 9.20 -13.66 -5.51
N LEU A 32 8.36 -12.68 -5.16
CA LEU A 32 8.74 -11.59 -4.26
C LEU A 32 8.96 -12.07 -2.83
N GLY A 33 8.09 -12.96 -2.34
CA GLY A 33 8.25 -13.58 -1.02
C GLY A 33 9.53 -14.40 -0.94
N TRP A 34 9.87 -15.14 -1.99
CA TRP A 34 11.15 -15.85 -2.07
C TRP A 34 12.36 -14.90 -2.07
N LEU A 35 12.28 -13.77 -2.80
CA LEU A 35 13.33 -12.75 -2.80
C LEU A 35 13.49 -12.09 -1.43
N VAL A 36 12.38 -11.78 -0.76
CA VAL A 36 12.35 -11.25 0.62
C VAL A 36 12.95 -12.26 1.60
N CYS A 37 12.61 -13.54 1.50
CA CYS A 37 13.20 -14.61 2.30
C CYS A 37 14.69 -14.85 2.00
N ARG A 38 15.20 -14.36 0.85
CA ARG A 38 16.62 -14.44 0.49
C ARG A 38 17.47 -13.33 1.13
N CYS A 39 16.84 -12.29 1.68
CA CYS A 39 17.54 -11.33 2.53
C CYS A 39 17.97 -12.00 3.84
N ASP A 40 18.94 -11.41 4.54
CA ASP A 40 19.47 -11.92 5.83
C ASP A 40 18.40 -12.00 6.96
N GLY A 41 17.15 -11.67 6.67
CA GLY A 41 15.96 -11.88 7.49
C GLY A 41 14.70 -11.35 6.80
N LEU A 42 13.54 -11.91 7.16
CA LEU A 42 12.23 -11.46 6.66
C LEU A 42 12.02 -9.96 6.90
N ASP A 43 12.32 -9.47 8.11
CA ASP A 43 12.20 -8.05 8.47
C ASP A 43 13.08 -7.16 7.59
N ALA A 44 14.32 -7.59 7.31
CA ALA A 44 15.24 -6.87 6.45
C ALA A 44 14.74 -6.79 5.01
N GLY A 45 14.12 -7.86 4.51
CA GLY A 45 13.50 -7.90 3.19
C GLY A 45 12.24 -7.03 3.09
N GLN A 46 11.39 -7.02 4.11
CA GLN A 46 10.21 -6.13 4.16
C GLN A 46 10.64 -4.65 4.20
N ALA A 47 11.64 -4.30 5.02
CA ALA A 47 12.20 -2.96 5.06
C ALA A 47 12.84 -2.56 3.71
N ALA A 48 13.53 -3.50 3.04
CA ALA A 48 14.08 -3.27 1.71
C ALA A 48 12.99 -3.00 0.66
N LEU A 49 11.84 -3.70 0.76
CA LEU A 49 10.72 -3.51 -0.15
C LEU A 49 10.08 -2.13 0.02
N ILE A 50 9.88 -1.67 1.26
CA ILE A 50 9.40 -0.31 1.56
C ILE A 50 10.36 0.74 1.00
N ARG A 51 11.68 0.55 1.20
CA ARG A 51 12.71 1.44 0.61
C ARG A 51 12.66 1.45 -0.91
N ALA A 52 12.50 0.30 -1.54
CA ALA A 52 12.44 0.19 -3.00
C ALA A 52 11.25 0.97 -3.59
N VAL A 53 10.07 0.93 -2.94
CA VAL A 53 8.93 1.78 -3.31
C VAL A 53 9.32 3.26 -3.24
N GLY A 54 9.99 3.66 -2.15
CA GLY A 54 10.48 5.03 -1.97
C GLY A 54 11.47 5.49 -3.03
N THR A 55 12.45 4.66 -3.36
CA THR A 55 13.43 4.91 -4.43
C THR A 55 12.72 5.06 -5.77
N CYS A 56 11.84 4.12 -6.13
CA CYS A 56 11.11 4.15 -7.40
C CYS A 56 10.27 5.43 -7.56
N ALA A 57 9.59 5.86 -6.49
CA ALA A 57 8.76 7.05 -6.51
C ALA A 57 9.58 8.35 -6.48
N SER A 58 10.81 8.32 -5.93
CA SER A 58 11.71 9.47 -5.94
C SER A 58 12.38 9.66 -7.31
N GLU A 59 12.71 8.58 -8.00
CA GLU A 59 13.24 8.60 -9.36
C GLU A 59 12.15 8.97 -10.39
N ARG A 60 10.89 8.62 -10.11
CA ARG A 60 9.73 8.93 -10.95
C ARG A 60 8.66 9.62 -10.11
N SER A 61 8.80 10.94 -10.00
CA SER A 61 7.97 11.78 -9.13
C SER A 61 6.46 11.66 -9.40
N GLU A 62 6.06 11.29 -10.61
CA GLU A 62 4.69 10.98 -11.01
C GLU A 62 4.08 9.78 -10.28
N LEU A 63 4.91 8.92 -9.67
CA LEU A 63 4.48 7.77 -8.87
C LEU A 63 4.31 8.10 -7.39
N MET A 64 4.66 9.30 -6.93
CA MET A 64 4.45 9.71 -5.54
C MET A 64 3.01 9.54 -5.04
N PRO A 65 1.97 9.88 -5.83
CA PRO A 65 0.58 9.62 -5.44
C PRO A 65 0.24 8.13 -5.30
N GLN A 66 1.02 7.24 -5.93
CA GLN A 66 0.79 5.79 -5.92
C GLN A 66 1.47 5.07 -4.75
N VAL A 67 2.19 5.79 -3.89
CA VAL A 67 2.92 5.20 -2.76
C VAL A 67 1.98 4.47 -1.80
N ALA A 68 0.94 5.14 -1.28
CA ALA A 68 -0.04 4.49 -0.40
C ALA A 68 -0.78 3.33 -1.09
N PRO A 69 -1.33 3.48 -2.31
CA PRO A 69 -1.89 2.38 -3.08
C PRO A 69 -0.97 1.14 -3.20
N LEU A 70 0.30 1.37 -3.52
CA LEU A 70 1.26 0.29 -3.73
C LEU A 70 1.63 -0.40 -2.41
N LEU A 71 1.89 0.35 -1.35
CA LEU A 71 2.15 -0.21 -0.02
C LEU A 71 0.95 -1.01 0.50
N LYS A 72 -0.28 -0.53 0.24
CA LYS A 72 -1.51 -1.26 0.58
C LYS A 72 -1.59 -2.59 -0.16
N ALA A 73 -1.29 -2.59 -1.47
CA ALA A 73 -1.32 -3.81 -2.27
C ALA A 73 -0.26 -4.83 -1.82
N LEU A 74 0.92 -4.37 -1.39
CA LEU A 74 1.97 -5.21 -0.81
C LEU A 74 1.56 -5.81 0.53
N TRP A 75 0.91 -5.03 1.40
CA TRP A 75 0.32 -5.52 2.64
C TRP A 75 -0.79 -6.55 2.38
N GLN A 76 -1.73 -6.27 1.48
CA GLN A 76 -2.79 -7.22 1.08
C GLN A 76 -2.24 -8.51 0.45
N ALA A 77 -1.06 -8.44 -0.17
CA ALA A 77 -0.35 -9.60 -0.70
C ALA A 77 0.45 -10.36 0.37
N ASN A 78 0.40 -9.96 1.65
CA ASN A 78 1.15 -10.54 2.75
C ASN A 78 2.67 -10.51 2.50
N LEU A 79 3.15 -9.47 1.81
CA LEU A 79 4.58 -9.22 1.55
C LEU A 79 5.20 -8.24 2.54
N ILE A 80 4.38 -7.42 3.19
CA ILE A 80 4.78 -6.48 4.24
C ILE A 80 3.76 -6.58 5.37
N GLU A 81 4.23 -6.79 6.59
CA GLU A 81 3.40 -6.78 7.78
C GLU A 81 3.02 -5.34 8.17
N GLU A 82 1.85 -5.20 8.78
CA GLU A 82 1.34 -3.92 9.27
C GLU A 82 2.32 -3.20 10.20
N ARG A 83 2.88 -3.93 11.18
CA ARG A 83 3.86 -3.38 12.13
C ARG A 83 5.01 -2.66 11.44
N HIS A 84 5.51 -3.20 10.33
CA HIS A 84 6.64 -2.62 9.60
C HIS A 84 6.26 -1.32 8.89
N LEU A 85 5.03 -1.20 8.37
CA LEU A 85 4.54 0.05 7.78
C LEU A 85 4.38 1.14 8.84
N ILE A 86 3.82 0.78 10.00
CA ILE A 86 3.62 1.71 11.11
C ILE A 86 4.96 2.18 11.69
N GLU A 87 5.88 1.25 11.97
CA GLU A 87 7.22 1.53 12.50
C GLU A 87 8.03 2.38 11.52
N TRP A 88 8.05 2.02 10.23
CA TRP A 88 8.75 2.77 9.20
C TRP A 88 8.24 4.21 9.07
N HIS A 89 6.92 4.41 9.17
CA HIS A 89 6.31 5.73 9.10
C HIS A 89 6.63 6.58 10.34
N ALA A 90 6.72 5.95 11.52
CA ALA A 90 7.02 6.62 12.79
C ALA A 90 8.52 6.86 13.04
N ALA A 91 9.41 6.12 12.38
CA ALA A 91 10.85 6.27 12.54
C ALA A 91 11.32 7.70 12.22
N PRO A 92 12.47 8.18 12.74
CA PRO A 92 13.06 9.43 12.31
C PRO A 92 13.21 9.48 10.78
N SER A 93 12.92 10.61 10.14
CA SER A 93 13.09 10.74 8.69
C SER A 93 14.57 10.94 8.37
N GLU A 94 15.14 10.04 7.57
CA GLU A 94 16.32 10.42 6.79
C GLU A 94 15.91 11.48 5.74
N ALA A 95 16.84 12.37 5.41
CA ALA A 95 16.60 13.45 4.44
C ALA A 95 16.01 12.88 3.13
N GLY A 96 14.83 13.38 2.74
CA GLY A 96 14.11 12.93 1.53
C GLY A 96 12.98 11.94 1.77
N SER A 97 12.90 11.27 2.93
CA SER A 97 11.82 10.31 3.23
C SER A 97 10.52 10.95 3.74
N GLU A 98 10.55 12.22 4.12
CA GLU A 98 9.38 12.92 4.67
C GLU A 98 8.24 13.11 3.65
N ARG A 99 8.60 13.44 2.39
CA ARG A 99 7.61 13.55 1.31
C ARG A 99 6.92 12.20 1.08
N LEU A 100 7.69 11.13 1.03
CA LEU A 100 7.20 9.77 0.83
C LEU A 100 6.21 9.36 1.94
N ARG A 101 6.56 9.63 3.20
CA ARG A 101 5.68 9.36 4.35
C ARG A 101 4.40 10.16 4.32
N ARG A 102 4.42 11.41 3.87
CA ARG A 102 3.20 12.22 3.68
C ARG A 102 2.23 11.57 2.70
N PHE A 103 2.72 10.97 1.61
CA PHE A 103 1.87 10.22 0.68
C PHE A 103 1.42 8.86 1.24
N ALA A 104 2.17 8.27 2.17
CA ALA A 104 1.80 7.03 2.85
C ALA A 104 0.84 7.23 4.04
N ALA A 105 0.74 8.44 4.59
CA ALA A 105 -0.03 8.73 5.81
C ALA A 105 -1.49 8.22 5.77
N PRO A 106 -2.27 8.39 4.68
CA PRO A 106 -3.65 7.88 4.64
C PRO A 106 -3.75 6.36 4.81
N LEU A 107 -2.75 5.60 4.34
CA LEU A 107 -2.70 4.16 4.55
C LEU A 107 -2.41 3.82 6.02
N VAL A 108 -1.44 4.51 6.63
CA VAL A 108 -1.01 4.24 8.01
C VAL A 108 -2.11 4.61 9.01
N GLU A 109 -2.83 5.69 8.75
CA GLU A 109 -4.02 6.06 9.54
C GLU A 109 -5.13 5.02 9.42
N TRP A 110 -5.38 4.52 8.21
CA TRP A 110 -6.36 3.45 7.99
C TRP A 110 -5.98 2.15 8.70
N LEU A 111 -4.71 1.72 8.61
CA LEU A 111 -4.21 0.51 9.30
C LEU A 111 -4.45 0.59 10.82
N ARG A 112 -4.03 1.70 11.44
CA ARG A 112 -4.22 1.93 12.88
C ARG A 112 -5.69 1.95 13.32
N ALA A 113 -6.59 2.38 12.44
CA ALA A 113 -8.02 2.40 12.75
C ALA A 113 -8.63 0.99 12.72
N VAL A 114 -8.18 0.13 11.79
CA VAL A 114 -8.65 -1.27 11.70
C VAL A 114 -8.29 -2.05 12.96
N ASP A 115 -7.07 -1.89 13.47
CA ASP A 115 -6.63 -2.53 14.72
C ASP A 115 -7.37 -1.99 15.98
N ALA A 116 -7.84 -0.75 15.96
CA ALA A 116 -8.56 -0.14 17.08
C ALA A 116 -10.04 -0.57 17.17
N ASP A 117 -10.61 -1.03 16.06
CA ASP A 117 -12.01 -1.44 15.93
C ASP A 117 -12.22 -2.95 16.18
N GLU A 118 -11.19 -3.73 16.53
CA GLU A 118 -11.36 -5.11 17.01
C GLU A 118 -11.85 -5.11 18.48
N PRO A 119 -13.14 -5.44 18.76
CA PRO A 119 -13.61 -5.56 20.14
C PRO A 119 -12.93 -6.76 20.79
N ASN A 120 -12.20 -6.51 21.87
CA ASN A 120 -11.71 -7.54 22.77
C ASN A 120 -12.88 -8.13 23.58
N ASP A 121 -13.79 -8.83 22.90
CA ASP A 121 -14.87 -9.60 23.52
C ASP A 121 -14.32 -10.96 23.98
N VAL A 122 -13.48 -10.91 25.02
CA VAL A 122 -13.20 -12.08 25.87
C VAL A 122 -13.49 -11.70 27.32
N GLU A 123 -14.76 -11.40 27.59
CA GLU A 123 -15.30 -11.51 28.95
C GLU A 123 -15.71 -12.98 29.16
N ILE A 124 -14.76 -13.83 29.58
CA ILE A 124 -15.09 -15.13 30.18
C ILE A 124 -15.41 -14.84 31.65
N ALA A 125 -16.70 -14.75 31.94
CA ALA A 125 -17.26 -14.80 33.30
C ALA A 125 -17.82 -16.19 33.59
#